data_AF-A0A952EZH4-F1
#
_entry.id   AF-A0A952EZH4-F1
#
_cell.length_a   1.000
_cell.length_b   1.000
_cell.length_c   1.000
_cell.angle_alpha   90.00
_cell.angle_beta   90.00
_cell.angle_gamma   90.00
#
_symmetry.space_group_name_H-M   'P 1'
#
loop_
_entity.id
_entity.type
_entity.pdbx_description
1 polymer ?
#
loop_
_entity_poly.entity_id
_entity_poly.type
_entity_poly.pdbx_seq_one_letter_code
_entity_poly.pdbx_strand_id
1 'polypeptide(L)'
;MTSVSGIKWTVVRLLAEGKVAHETDCGPVILPDVFAPLPQIDAEPPERADAARNRERVLGAAARLFATHGPDCVTMEAVAAEAGVGKGTVFRRFGDRAGLARAILSEPESRLQEAMIRGEPPLGPGADAKERLLAFGRAYLEFLDAHIAILLAAEGPTGTWLASDVYALYRTHVALLLE
;
A
#
# COMPACT_ATOMS: atom_id res chain seq x y z
N MET A 1 17.73 8.88 -24.54
CA MET A 1 16.56 9.75 -24.33
C MET A 1 15.31 8.91 -24.54
N THR A 2 14.87 8.20 -23.50
CA THR A 2 13.70 7.32 -23.58
C THR A 2 12.55 8.00 -22.87
N SER A 3 11.49 8.22 -23.64
CA SER A 3 10.28 8.97 -23.34
C SER A 3 9.59 8.48 -22.06
N VAL A 4 9.44 9.35 -21.07
CA VAL A 4 8.61 9.14 -19.87
C VAL A 4 7.15 9.40 -20.24
N SER A 5 6.59 8.56 -21.11
CA SER A 5 5.22 8.64 -21.59
C SER A 5 4.44 7.44 -21.06
N GLY A 6 4.05 7.50 -19.78
CA GLY A 6 3.28 6.43 -19.15
C GLY A 6 2.54 6.84 -17.88
N ILE A 7 2.70 8.07 -17.38
CA ILE A 7 1.87 8.56 -16.28
C ILE A 7 0.45 8.72 -16.82
N LYS A 8 -0.45 7.79 -16.49
CA LYS A 8 -1.87 7.99 -16.69
C LYS A 8 -2.27 9.18 -15.81
N TRP A 9 -2.44 10.34 -16.45
CA TRP A 9 -2.92 11.61 -15.86
C TRP A 9 -4.26 11.49 -15.12
N THR A 10 -4.90 10.33 -15.10
CA THR A 10 -6.09 10.02 -14.33
C THR A 10 -5.97 10.40 -12.86
N VAL A 11 -4.82 10.17 -12.21
CA VAL A 11 -4.62 10.52 -10.78
C VAL A 11 -4.58 12.04 -10.58
N VAL A 12 -3.79 12.75 -11.38
CA VAL A 12 -3.74 14.23 -11.32
C VAL A 12 -5.09 14.84 -11.69
N ARG A 13 -5.80 14.24 -12.64
CA ARG A 13 -7.13 14.66 -13.06
C ARG A 13 -8.20 14.42 -11.99
N LEU A 14 -8.17 13.28 -11.30
CA LEU A 14 -9.09 12.99 -10.18
C LEU A 14 -8.84 13.93 -9.00
N LEU A 15 -7.59 14.28 -8.73
CA LEU A 15 -7.23 15.25 -7.68
C LEU A 15 -7.52 16.71 -8.10
N ALA A 16 -7.36 17.06 -9.39
CA ALA A 16 -7.58 18.41 -9.90
C ALA A 16 -9.05 18.74 -10.21
N GLU A 17 -9.89 17.74 -10.51
CA GLU A 17 -11.31 17.95 -10.84
C GLU A 17 -12.21 18.14 -9.60
N GLY A 18 -11.70 17.97 -8.37
CA GLY A 18 -12.47 18.24 -7.14
C GLY A 18 -13.78 17.46 -7.01
N LYS A 19 -13.98 16.40 -7.80
CA LYS A 19 -15.20 15.58 -7.85
C LYS A 19 -15.08 14.35 -6.97
N VAL A 20 -14.64 14.55 -5.73
CA VAL A 20 -14.94 13.62 -4.63
C VAL A 20 -16.05 14.26 -3.80
N ALA A 21 -17.21 14.44 -4.42
CA ALA A 21 -18.43 14.76 -3.69
C ALA A 21 -19.02 13.46 -3.15
N HIS A 22 -18.34 12.86 -2.18
CA HIS A 22 -19.05 12.20 -1.11
C HIS A 22 -19.08 13.21 0.03
N GLU A 23 -20.28 13.53 0.48
CA GLU A 23 -20.53 14.25 1.73
C GLU A 23 -19.99 13.37 2.86
N THR A 24 -18.67 13.41 3.05
CA THR A 24 -18.02 12.80 4.20
C THR A 24 -18.30 13.71 5.37
N ASP A 25 -19.22 13.27 6.21
CA ASP A 25 -19.28 13.60 7.64
C ASP A 25 -18.02 13.04 8.34
N CYS A 26 -16.85 13.38 7.81
CA CYS A 26 -15.57 13.13 8.43
C CYS A 26 -15.26 14.38 9.24
N GLY A 27 -15.31 14.25 10.56
CA GLY A 27 -14.73 15.22 11.47
C GLY A 27 -13.25 15.51 11.12
N PRO A 28 -12.65 16.53 11.75
CA PRO A 28 -11.32 17.01 11.38
C PRO A 28 -10.30 15.87 11.31
N VAL A 29 -9.55 15.81 10.20
CA VAL A 29 -8.43 14.89 10.01
C VAL A 29 -7.39 15.20 11.09
N ILE A 30 -7.36 14.40 12.15
CA ILE A 30 -6.33 14.47 13.18
C ILE A 30 -5.09 13.77 12.61
N LEU A 31 -4.15 14.54 12.07
CA LEU A 31 -2.85 14.02 11.71
C LEU A 31 -2.14 13.55 13.00
N PRO A 32 -1.63 12.31 13.05
CA PRO A 32 -0.89 11.84 14.23
C PRO A 32 0.33 12.73 14.49
N ASP A 33 0.79 12.81 15.74
CA ASP A 33 1.96 13.59 16.13
C ASP A 33 3.18 13.22 15.24
N VAL A 34 3.91 14.24 14.77
CA VAL A 34 5.04 14.10 13.83
C VAL A 34 6.25 13.44 14.50
N PHE A 35 6.25 13.41 15.83
CA PHE A 35 7.36 12.95 16.67
C PHE A 35 7.09 11.66 17.44
N ALA A 36 5.99 10.96 17.16
CA ALA A 36 5.78 9.64 17.73
C ALA A 36 6.87 8.66 17.24
N PRO A 37 7.43 7.79 18.11
CA PRO A 37 8.40 6.81 17.70
C PRO A 37 7.83 5.93 16.58
N LEU A 38 8.64 5.72 15.54
CA LEU A 38 8.23 5.02 14.32
C LEU A 38 7.68 3.62 14.66
N PRO A 39 6.45 3.29 14.25
CA PRO A 39 6.02 1.90 14.23
C PRO A 39 6.92 1.16 13.23
N GLN A 40 7.66 0.16 13.69
CA GLN A 40 8.35 -0.76 12.79
C GLN A 40 7.27 -1.66 12.19
N ILE A 41 7.17 -1.69 10.86
CA ILE A 41 6.39 -2.74 10.18
C ILE A 41 7.17 -4.04 10.37
N ASP A 42 6.83 -4.75 11.44
CA ASP A 42 7.44 -6.04 11.73
C ASP A 42 6.99 -7.05 10.68
N ALA A 43 7.96 -7.82 10.16
CA ALA A 43 7.65 -8.96 9.32
C ALA A 43 6.82 -9.98 10.10
N GLU A 44 5.78 -10.52 9.46
CA GLU A 44 4.85 -11.45 10.11
C GLU A 44 5.58 -12.73 10.56
N PRO A 45 5.28 -13.30 11.76
CA PRO A 45 6.00 -14.46 12.31
C PRO A 45 6.06 -15.66 11.35
N PRO A 46 7.14 -16.47 11.39
CA PRO A 46 7.34 -17.56 10.44
C PRO A 46 6.27 -18.64 10.58
N GLU A 47 5.66 -19.00 9.44
CA GLU A 47 4.57 -19.96 9.38
C GLU A 47 5.05 -21.38 9.08
N ARG A 48 4.19 -22.37 9.40
CA ARG A 48 4.36 -23.73 8.86
C ARG A 48 4.30 -23.67 7.32
N ALA A 49 5.16 -24.43 6.64
CA ALA A 49 5.36 -24.33 5.19
C ALA A 49 4.07 -24.46 4.35
N ASP A 50 3.09 -25.27 4.77
CA ASP A 50 1.79 -25.38 4.11
C ASP A 50 0.94 -24.11 4.21
N ALA A 51 1.00 -23.43 5.37
CA ALA A 51 0.26 -22.18 5.60
C ALA A 51 0.86 -21.05 4.76
N ALA A 52 2.18 -21.00 4.62
CA ALA A 52 2.87 -20.05 3.75
C ALA A 52 2.50 -20.24 2.27
N ARG A 53 2.56 -21.48 1.76
CA ARG A 53 2.12 -21.79 0.38
C ARG A 53 0.66 -21.42 0.14
N ASN A 54 -0.20 -21.67 1.13
CA ASN A 54 -1.61 -21.33 1.05
C ASN A 54 -1.81 -19.81 1.02
N ARG A 55 -1.06 -19.05 1.84
CA ARG A 55 -1.04 -17.59 1.82
C ARG A 55 -0.66 -17.07 0.43
N GLU A 56 0.45 -17.55 -0.13
CA GLU A 56 0.94 -17.14 -1.45
C GLU A 56 -0.10 -17.38 -2.54
N ARG A 57 -0.76 -18.55 -2.55
CA ARG A 57 -1.85 -18.86 -3.49
C ARG A 57 -3.00 -17.88 -3.37
N VAL A 58 -3.42 -17.56 -2.14
CA VAL A 58 -4.51 -16.62 -1.89
C VAL A 58 -4.14 -15.21 -2.32
N LEU A 59 -2.96 -14.71 -1.95
CA LEU A 59 -2.50 -13.37 -2.32
C LEU A 59 -2.35 -13.24 -3.85
N GLY A 60 -1.79 -14.25 -4.51
CA GLY A 60 -1.67 -14.28 -5.97
C GLY A 60 -3.02 -14.29 -6.68
N ALA A 61 -3.99 -15.09 -6.19
CA ALA A 61 -5.36 -15.10 -6.71
C ALA A 61 -6.03 -13.74 -6.53
N ALA A 62 -5.93 -13.16 -5.33
CA ALA A 62 -6.50 -11.86 -5.04
C ALA A 62 -5.91 -10.76 -5.93
N ALA A 63 -4.58 -10.70 -6.08
CA ALA A 63 -3.93 -9.70 -6.93
C ALA A 63 -4.39 -9.78 -8.40
N ARG A 64 -4.56 -10.99 -8.96
CA ARG A 64 -5.11 -11.17 -10.32
C ARG A 64 -6.55 -10.70 -10.42
N LEU A 65 -7.38 -11.03 -9.43
CA LEU A 65 -8.79 -10.62 -9.41
C LEU A 65 -8.92 -9.10 -9.31
N PHE A 66 -8.12 -8.46 -8.45
CA PHE A 66 -8.06 -7.00 -8.32
C PHE A 66 -7.64 -6.33 -9.63
N ALA A 67 -6.62 -6.87 -10.31
CA ALA A 67 -6.15 -6.34 -11.58
C ALA A 67 -7.17 -6.49 -12.73
N THR A 68 -7.99 -7.56 -12.70
CA THR A 68 -8.92 -7.89 -13.79
C THR A 68 -10.28 -7.21 -13.63
N HIS A 69 -10.82 -7.17 -12.41
CA HIS A 69 -12.20 -6.75 -12.16
C HIS A 69 -12.32 -5.43 -11.39
N GLY A 70 -11.19 -4.86 -10.94
CA GLY A 70 -11.20 -3.71 -10.05
C GLY A 70 -11.61 -4.07 -8.61
N PRO A 71 -11.40 -3.16 -7.65
CA PRO A 71 -11.55 -3.46 -6.22
C PRO A 71 -12.95 -3.88 -5.81
N ASP A 72 -13.98 -3.25 -6.34
CA ASP A 72 -15.38 -3.43 -5.91
C ASP A 72 -16.01 -4.75 -6.35
N CYS A 73 -15.41 -5.41 -7.34
CA CYS A 73 -15.91 -6.68 -7.86
C CYS A 73 -15.24 -7.92 -7.22
N VAL A 74 -14.22 -7.73 -6.37
CA VAL A 74 -13.51 -8.85 -5.74
C VAL A 74 -14.19 -9.26 -4.43
N THR A 75 -14.75 -10.47 -4.39
CA THR A 75 -15.29 -11.08 -3.18
C THR A 75 -14.31 -12.08 -2.58
N MET A 76 -14.38 -12.26 -1.26
CA MET A 76 -13.57 -13.27 -0.55
C MET A 76 -13.85 -14.70 -1.04
N GLU A 77 -15.06 -14.95 -1.54
CA GLU A 77 -15.48 -16.24 -2.12
C GLU A 77 -14.81 -16.49 -3.48
N ALA A 78 -14.79 -15.48 -4.34
CA ALA A 78 -14.11 -15.56 -5.64
C ALA A 78 -12.61 -15.81 -5.45
N VAL A 79 -11.98 -15.13 -4.48
CA VAL A 79 -10.58 -15.36 -4.12
C VAL A 79 -10.35 -16.79 -3.64
N ALA A 80 -11.21 -17.31 -2.75
CA ALA A 80 -11.09 -18.67 -2.25
C ALA A 80 -11.22 -19.72 -3.36
N ALA A 81 -12.16 -19.51 -4.29
CA ALA A 81 -12.39 -20.37 -5.44
C ALA A 81 -11.18 -20.37 -6.39
N GLU A 82 -10.71 -19.19 -6.79
CA GLU A 82 -9.53 -19.00 -7.66
C GLU A 82 -8.25 -19.56 -7.02
N ALA A 83 -8.07 -19.37 -5.72
CA ALA A 83 -6.92 -19.90 -5.00
C ALA A 83 -7.00 -21.42 -4.77
N GLY A 84 -8.18 -22.04 -4.92
CA GLY A 84 -8.42 -23.46 -4.67
C GLY A 84 -8.33 -23.82 -3.19
N VAL A 85 -8.90 -22.98 -2.32
CA VAL A 85 -8.81 -23.09 -0.85
C VAL A 85 -10.19 -22.93 -0.22
N GLY A 86 -10.39 -23.45 0.99
CA GLY A 86 -11.67 -23.28 1.70
C GLY A 86 -11.94 -21.82 2.09
N LYS A 87 -13.18 -21.35 1.89
CA LYS A 87 -13.62 -19.99 2.27
C LYS A 87 -13.26 -19.63 3.72
N GLY A 88 -13.51 -20.56 4.67
CA GLY A 88 -13.17 -20.35 6.07
C GLY A 88 -11.68 -20.13 6.34
N THR A 89 -10.80 -20.66 5.48
CA THR A 89 -9.35 -20.45 5.59
C THR A 89 -8.96 -19.02 5.20
N VAL A 90 -9.59 -18.47 4.15
CA VAL A 90 -9.36 -17.08 3.73
C VAL A 90 -9.89 -16.11 4.78
N PHE A 91 -11.14 -16.28 5.22
CA PHE A 91 -11.76 -15.42 6.23
C PHE A 91 -11.03 -15.47 7.58
N ARG A 92 -10.62 -16.65 8.07
CA ARG A 92 -9.87 -16.75 9.33
C ARG A 92 -8.54 -16.01 9.28
N ARG A 93 -7.90 -15.98 8.11
CA ARG A 93 -6.55 -15.43 7.95
C ARG A 93 -6.54 -13.93 7.68
N PHE A 94 -7.43 -13.47 6.81
CA PHE A 94 -7.42 -12.07 6.34
C PHE A 94 -8.58 -11.25 6.90
N GLY A 95 -9.55 -11.88 7.54
CA GLY A 95 -10.76 -11.24 8.03
C GLY A 95 -11.70 -10.90 6.88
N ASP A 96 -11.43 -9.76 6.23
CA ASP A 96 -12.26 -9.18 5.18
C ASP A 96 -11.44 -8.80 3.93
N ARG A 97 -12.13 -8.19 2.95
CA ARG A 97 -11.51 -7.74 1.69
C ARG A 97 -10.40 -6.72 1.94
N ALA A 98 -10.57 -5.82 2.90
CA ALA A 98 -9.60 -4.78 3.22
C ALA A 98 -8.35 -5.36 3.90
N GLY A 99 -8.52 -6.34 4.80
CA GLY A 99 -7.42 -7.09 5.40
C GLY A 99 -6.66 -7.93 4.38
N LEU A 100 -7.35 -8.52 3.41
CA LEU A 100 -6.71 -9.20 2.28
C LEU A 100 -5.91 -8.20 1.42
N ALA A 101 -6.47 -7.04 1.10
CA ALA A 101 -5.78 -6.00 0.33
C ALA A 101 -4.52 -5.49 1.07
N ARG A 102 -4.61 -5.21 2.37
CA ARG A 102 -3.44 -4.87 3.22
C ARG A 102 -2.37 -5.94 3.19
N ALA A 103 -2.76 -7.22 3.24
CA ALA A 103 -1.81 -8.32 3.17
C ALA A 103 -1.08 -8.42 1.81
N ILE A 104 -1.71 -7.96 0.72
CA ILE A 104 -1.05 -7.87 -0.60
C ILE A 104 -0.04 -6.71 -0.63
N LEU A 105 -0.37 -5.58 0.00
CA LEU A 105 0.47 -4.38 0.03
C LEU A 105 1.70 -4.50 0.94
N SER A 106 1.61 -5.34 1.98
CA SER A 106 2.65 -5.50 3.00
C SER A 106 4.06 -5.74 2.44
N GLU A 107 4.21 -6.60 1.43
CA GLU A 107 5.52 -6.92 0.85
C GLU A 107 6.08 -5.77 -0.02
N PRO A 108 5.34 -5.21 -1.00
CA PRO A 108 5.72 -3.97 -1.68
C PRO A 108 6.08 -2.81 -0.74
N GLU A 109 5.29 -2.57 0.32
CA GLU A 109 5.55 -1.51 1.31
C GLU A 109 6.84 -1.76 2.08
N SER A 110 7.07 -3.01 2.53
CA SER A 110 8.29 -3.41 3.23
C SER A 110 9.53 -3.20 2.37
N ARG A 111 9.46 -3.52 1.07
CA ARG A 111 10.57 -3.28 0.13
C ARG A 111 10.88 -1.80 -0.07
N LEU A 112 9.85 -0.95 -0.18
CA LEU A 112 10.05 0.50 -0.27
C LEU A 112 10.69 1.05 1.01
N GLN A 113 10.20 0.62 2.18
CA GLN A 113 10.78 0.97 3.48
C GLN A 113 12.24 0.53 3.60
N GLU A 114 12.55 -0.71 3.21
CA GLU A 114 13.91 -1.22 3.27
C GLU A 114 14.84 -0.43 2.35
N ALA A 115 14.40 -0.09 1.14
CA ALA A 115 15.18 0.72 0.22
C ALA A 115 15.47 2.12 0.77
N MET A 116 14.54 2.72 1.51
CA MET A 116 14.73 4.02 2.17
C MET A 116 15.71 3.97 3.35
N ILE A 117 15.61 2.93 4.18
CA ILE A 117 16.36 2.83 5.44
C ILE A 117 17.76 2.24 5.21
N ARG A 118 17.87 1.21 4.36
CA ARG A 118 19.08 0.38 4.19
C ARG A 118 19.53 0.23 2.74
N GLY A 119 18.74 0.72 1.78
CA GLY A 119 19.06 0.60 0.36
C GLY A 119 20.23 1.48 -0.09
N GLU A 120 20.50 1.44 -1.39
CA GLU A 120 21.55 2.25 -2.01
C GLU A 120 21.07 3.67 -2.33
N PRO A 121 21.99 4.66 -2.36
CA PRO A 121 21.72 5.98 -2.93
C PRO A 121 21.14 5.90 -4.37
N PRO A 122 20.26 6.82 -4.79
CA PRO A 122 19.86 8.02 -4.05
C PRO A 122 18.67 7.81 -3.09
N LEU A 123 18.00 6.66 -3.05
CA LEU A 123 16.85 6.47 -2.16
C LEU A 123 17.30 6.20 -0.70
N GLY A 124 18.29 5.32 -0.56
CA GLY A 124 18.90 4.97 0.71
C GLY A 124 19.92 5.99 1.22
N PRO A 125 20.57 5.71 2.37
CA PRO A 125 21.58 6.59 2.96
C PRO A 125 22.81 6.81 2.06
N GLY A 126 23.36 8.03 2.07
CA GLY A 126 24.61 8.38 1.39
C GLY A 126 24.50 9.41 0.27
N ALA A 127 23.28 9.76 -0.18
CA ALA A 127 23.01 10.91 -1.05
C ALA A 127 22.60 12.16 -0.26
N ASP A 128 22.62 13.32 -0.91
CA ASP A 128 22.14 14.56 -0.32
C ASP A 128 20.61 14.55 -0.11
N ALA A 129 20.12 15.37 0.83
CA ALA A 129 18.72 15.33 1.24
C ALA A 129 17.72 15.59 0.08
N LYS A 130 18.10 16.44 -0.88
CA LYS A 130 17.27 16.77 -2.05
C LYS A 130 17.22 15.61 -3.03
N GLU A 131 18.35 14.97 -3.31
CA GLU A 131 18.43 13.77 -4.15
C GLU A 131 17.60 12.63 -3.56
N ARG A 132 17.69 12.45 -2.23
CA ARG A 132 16.89 11.48 -1.49
C ARG A 132 15.39 11.76 -1.59
N LEU A 133 14.98 13.02 -1.41
CA LEU A 133 13.57 13.41 -1.51
C LEU A 133 13.01 13.16 -2.92
N LEU A 134 13.78 13.47 -3.96
CA LEU A 134 13.38 13.21 -5.34
C LEU A 134 13.32 11.71 -5.68
N ALA A 135 14.27 10.93 -5.15
CA ALA A 135 14.29 9.48 -5.31
C ALA A 135 13.09 8.83 -4.61
N PHE A 136 12.80 9.25 -3.37
CA PHE A 136 11.63 8.81 -2.62
C PHE A 136 10.34 9.16 -3.34
N GLY A 137 10.18 10.41 -3.78
CA GLY A 137 8.98 10.85 -4.50
C GLY A 137 8.74 10.01 -5.76
N ARG A 138 9.79 9.67 -6.52
CA ARG A 138 9.68 8.78 -7.68
C ARG A 138 9.25 7.37 -7.29
N ALA A 139 9.95 6.76 -6.33
CA ALA A 139 9.66 5.39 -5.89
C ALA A 139 8.24 5.27 -5.31
N TYR A 140 7.78 6.27 -4.57
CA TYR A 140 6.43 6.31 -4.03
C TYR A 140 5.37 6.47 -5.13
N LEU A 141 5.60 7.33 -6.13
CA LEU A 141 4.70 7.45 -7.28
C LEU A 141 4.63 6.16 -8.11
N GLU A 142 5.75 5.48 -8.31
CA GLU A 142 5.80 4.16 -8.97
C GLU A 142 5.04 3.10 -8.16
N PHE A 143 5.19 3.12 -6.83
CA PHE A 143 4.44 2.26 -5.92
C PHE A 143 2.93 2.52 -6.02
N LEU A 144 2.49 3.78 -6.00
CA LEU A 144 1.09 4.16 -6.13
C LEU A 144 0.52 3.71 -7.48
N ASP A 145 1.21 3.99 -8.59
CA ASP A 145 0.75 3.61 -9.93
C ASP A 145 0.55 2.09 -10.06
N ALA A 146 1.48 1.31 -9.50
CA ALA A 146 1.40 -0.15 -9.51
C ALA A 146 0.29 -0.73 -8.62
N HIS A 147 -0.15 -0.03 -7.57
CA HIS A 147 -1.00 -0.61 -6.53
C HIS A 147 -2.28 0.20 -6.20
N ILE A 148 -2.60 1.26 -6.95
CA ILE A 148 -3.71 2.17 -6.60
C ILE A 148 -5.05 1.45 -6.39
N ALA A 149 -5.38 0.46 -7.21
CA ALA A 149 -6.61 -0.31 -7.05
C ALA A 149 -6.65 -1.09 -5.73
N ILE A 150 -5.50 -1.61 -5.29
CA ILE A 150 -5.38 -2.39 -4.06
C ILE A 150 -5.34 -1.46 -2.85
N LEU A 151 -4.69 -0.30 -2.96
CA LEU A 151 -4.72 0.76 -1.94
C LEU A 151 -6.15 1.22 -1.66
N LEU A 152 -6.94 1.48 -2.70
CA LEU A 152 -8.36 1.81 -2.56
C LEU A 152 -9.16 0.64 -1.95
N ALA A 153 -8.83 -0.61 -2.28
CA ALA A 153 -9.48 -1.78 -1.67
C ALA A 153 -9.12 -1.98 -0.19
N ALA A 154 -7.94 -1.53 0.22
CA ALA A 154 -7.46 -1.57 1.59
C ALA A 154 -8.15 -0.54 2.48
N GLU A 155 -8.86 0.43 1.88
CA GLU A 155 -9.74 1.33 2.62
C GLU A 155 -10.91 0.55 3.22
N GLY A 156 -10.85 0.37 4.53
CA GLY A 156 -11.98 -0.09 5.32
C GLY A 156 -13.01 1.03 5.54
N PRO A 157 -14.15 0.71 6.17
CA PRO A 157 -15.22 1.67 6.49
C PRO A 157 -14.77 2.88 7.31
N THR A 158 -13.65 2.75 8.03
CA THR A 158 -13.08 3.80 8.89
C THR A 158 -12.22 4.82 8.14
N GLY A 159 -12.08 4.69 6.82
CA GLY A 159 -11.64 5.74 5.90
C GLY A 159 -10.48 6.60 6.42
N THR A 160 -9.24 6.11 6.32
CA THR A 160 -8.06 6.92 5.94
C THR A 160 -6.81 6.05 5.95
N TRP A 161 -6.28 5.74 4.77
CA TRP A 161 -4.90 5.21 4.64
C TRP A 161 -3.86 6.19 5.21
N LEU A 162 -4.21 7.49 5.25
CA LEU A 162 -3.45 8.56 5.91
C LEU A 162 -3.24 8.34 7.42
N ALA A 163 -4.08 7.53 8.07
CA ALA A 163 -3.95 7.19 9.49
C ALA A 163 -3.18 5.87 9.71
N SER A 164 -2.67 5.23 8.65
CA SER A 164 -1.89 4.00 8.77
C SER A 164 -0.45 4.27 9.22
N ASP A 165 0.14 3.30 9.93
CA ASP A 165 1.55 3.29 10.34
C ASP A 165 2.52 3.49 9.16
N VAL A 166 2.13 3.01 7.98
CA VAL A 166 2.88 3.16 6.70
C VAL A 166 2.98 4.64 6.30
N TYR A 167 1.87 5.38 6.42
CA TYR A 167 1.85 6.81 6.08
C TYR A 167 2.65 7.64 7.09
N ALA A 168 2.63 7.27 8.37
CA ALA A 168 3.43 7.91 9.40
C ALA A 168 4.94 7.83 9.08
N LEU A 169 5.42 6.65 8.66
CA LEU A 169 6.81 6.45 8.25
C LEU A 169 7.22 7.35 7.08
N TYR A 170 6.42 7.38 6.02
CA TYR A 170 6.72 8.20 4.83
C TYR A 170 6.75 9.69 5.15
N ARG A 171 5.83 10.16 5.98
CA ARG A 171 5.82 11.54 6.45
C ARG A 171 7.07 11.89 7.25
N THR A 172 7.48 11.02 8.18
CA THR A 172 8.70 11.25 8.98
C THR A 172 9.95 11.27 8.10
N HIS A 173 10.04 10.38 7.11
CA HIS A 173 11.17 10.40 6.18
C HIS A 173 11.27 11.73 5.42
N VAL A 174 10.14 12.24 4.90
CA VAL A 174 10.11 13.54 4.23
C VAL A 174 10.48 14.67 5.20
N ALA A 175 9.97 14.65 6.43
CA ALA A 175 10.30 15.67 7.43
C ALA A 175 11.80 15.70 7.73
N LEU A 176 12.43 14.54 7.94
CA LEU A 176 13.88 14.42 8.20
C LEU A 176 14.76 14.91 7.03
N LEU A 177 14.26 14.87 5.80
CA LEU A 177 14.99 15.35 4.62
C LEU A 177 14.79 16.84 4.34
N LEU A 178 13.90 17.51 5.07
CA LEU A 178 13.61 18.93 4.92
C LEU A 178 14.24 19.79 6.03
N GLU A 179 14.80 19.17 7.07
CA GLU A 179 15.63 19.81 8.10
C GLU A 179 17.07 20.02 7.63
#